data_AF-A0A6P1DCI5-F1
#
_entry.id   AF-A0A6P1DCI5-F1
#
_cell.length_a   1.000
_cell.length_b   1.000
_cell.length_c   1.000
_cell.angle_alpha   90.00
_cell.angle_beta   90.00
_cell.angle_gamma   90.00
#
_symmetry.space_group_name_H-M   'P 1'
#
loop_
_entity.id
_entity.type
_entity.pdbx_description
1 polymer ?
#
loop_
_entity_poly.entity_id
_entity_poly.type
_entity_poly.pdbx_seq_one_letter_code
_entity_poly.pdbx_strand_id
1 'polypeptide(L)'
;MRKTLLAVAVIVGWSVFGVAPAEGSGTQPSWSGDYSVKRFAASKHGTSVAARQWEPDFADKYRFETSCTGDACVATVLDGPTPANPTLPLPPQYTWDGTSWVHTYDWEWDCYQGEGVPKVWAPARSVAYYTPQPDGTLVGSWRTDIDGGPCDGSVIMDVAAYPVQRSPLPFGSSS
;
A
#
# COMPACT_ATOMS: atom_id res chain seq x y z
N MET A 1 12.64 4.86 -88.71
CA MET A 1 13.91 5.41 -88.20
C MET A 1 13.83 5.41 -86.67
N ARG A 2 14.79 4.73 -86.01
CA ARG A 2 14.91 4.64 -84.54
C ARG A 2 15.23 6.01 -83.94
N LYS A 3 14.66 6.32 -82.76
CA LYS A 3 15.33 7.14 -81.73
C LYS A 3 14.64 7.04 -80.36
N THR A 4 15.40 6.42 -79.45
CA THR A 4 15.63 6.76 -78.03
C THR A 4 14.53 6.72 -76.97
N LEU A 5 14.80 5.84 -76.00
CA LEU A 5 14.33 5.63 -74.64
C LEU A 5 14.04 6.89 -73.81
N LEU A 6 13.02 6.79 -72.95
CA LEU A 6 12.97 7.43 -71.64
C LEU A 6 12.33 6.45 -70.65
N ALA A 7 13.14 6.00 -69.69
CA ALA A 7 12.71 5.19 -68.56
C ALA A 7 12.07 6.10 -67.50
N VAL A 8 10.92 5.71 -66.96
CA VAL A 8 10.36 6.29 -65.73
C VAL A 8 10.09 5.13 -64.77
N ALA A 9 10.94 5.06 -63.73
CA ALA A 9 10.76 4.18 -62.60
C ALA A 9 9.67 4.78 -61.69
N VAL A 10 8.60 4.02 -61.43
CA VAL A 10 7.63 4.36 -60.38
C VAL A 10 7.92 3.43 -59.20
N ILE A 11 8.39 4.03 -58.12
CA ILE A 11 8.72 3.37 -56.85
C ILE A 11 7.42 3.03 -56.14
N VAL A 12 7.22 1.76 -55.83
CA VAL A 12 6.15 1.26 -54.95
C VAL A 12 6.44 1.71 -53.51
N GLY A 13 5.65 2.66 -53.00
CA GLY A 13 5.70 3.06 -51.60
C GLY A 13 4.88 2.09 -50.75
N TRP A 14 5.56 1.19 -50.04
CA TRP A 14 4.95 0.36 -48.99
C TRP A 14 4.78 1.21 -47.73
N SER A 15 3.55 1.62 -47.43
CA SER A 15 3.20 2.24 -46.15
C SER A 15 3.15 1.17 -45.06
N VAL A 16 4.22 1.06 -44.28
CA VAL A 16 4.20 0.30 -43.02
C VAL A 16 3.41 1.12 -42.01
N PHE A 17 2.16 0.74 -41.76
CA PHE A 17 1.39 1.26 -40.63
C PHE A 17 2.03 0.72 -39.35
N GLY A 18 2.83 1.55 -38.68
CA GLY A 18 3.28 1.28 -37.33
C GLY A 18 2.08 1.24 -36.39
N VAL A 19 1.76 0.06 -35.88
CA VAL A 19 0.82 -0.10 -34.76
C VAL A 19 1.56 0.41 -33.53
N ALA A 20 1.25 1.62 -33.08
CA ALA A 20 1.70 2.08 -31.77
C ALA A 20 1.04 1.18 -30.70
N PRO A 21 1.77 0.75 -29.66
CA PRO A 21 1.14 0.07 -28.54
C PRO A 21 0.11 1.03 -27.91
N ALA A 22 -1.10 0.52 -27.70
CA ALA A 22 -2.09 1.22 -26.90
C ALA A 22 -1.57 1.23 -25.46
N GLU A 23 -1.00 2.35 -25.03
CA GLU A 23 -0.83 2.64 -23.61
C GLU A 23 -2.24 2.73 -23.02
N GLY A 24 -2.62 1.68 -22.29
CA GLY A 24 -3.88 1.67 -21.55
C GLY A 24 -3.91 2.88 -20.65
N SER A 25 -4.85 3.79 -20.89
CA SER A 25 -5.09 4.99 -20.08
C SER A 25 -5.76 4.61 -18.75
N GLY A 26 -5.23 3.59 -18.07
CA GLY A 26 -5.58 3.30 -16.69
C GLY A 26 -4.93 4.38 -15.83
N THR A 27 -5.73 5.07 -15.02
CA THR A 27 -5.17 5.89 -13.94
C THR A 27 -4.23 5.01 -13.12
N GLN A 28 -2.95 5.37 -13.04
CA GLN A 28 -1.98 4.65 -12.21
C GLN A 28 -2.52 4.57 -10.77
N PRO A 29 -2.34 3.43 -10.08
CA PRO A 29 -2.84 3.28 -8.72
C PRO A 29 -2.17 4.33 -7.83
N SER A 30 -2.96 4.99 -6.98
CA SER A 30 -2.43 5.98 -6.05
C SER A 30 -3.03 5.80 -4.67
N TRP A 31 -2.16 5.73 -3.68
CA TRP A 31 -2.48 5.94 -2.28
C TRP A 31 -1.63 7.11 -1.78
N SER A 32 -2.03 8.32 -2.17
CA SER A 32 -1.36 9.57 -1.81
C SER A 32 -2.31 10.50 -1.06
N GLY A 33 -1.78 11.24 -0.09
CA GLY A 33 -2.53 12.17 0.76
C GLY A 33 -2.57 11.76 2.23
N ASP A 34 -3.39 12.47 3.00
CA ASP A 34 -3.57 12.23 4.43
C ASP A 34 -4.70 11.22 4.65
N TYR A 35 -4.43 10.16 5.42
CA TYR A 35 -5.38 9.11 5.74
C TYR A 35 -5.41 8.84 7.24
N SER A 36 -6.61 8.61 7.78
CA SER A 36 -6.79 7.95 9.06
C SER A 36 -6.76 6.45 8.86
N VAL A 37 -5.68 5.80 9.32
CA VAL A 37 -5.49 4.35 9.22
C VAL A 37 -5.99 3.71 10.50
N LYS A 38 -7.10 2.98 10.39
CA LYS A 38 -7.78 2.27 11.48
C LYS A 38 -7.42 0.79 11.47
N ARG A 39 -7.16 0.25 12.65
CA ARG A 39 -6.93 -1.17 12.92
C ARG A 39 -8.04 -1.67 13.83
N PHE A 40 -8.71 -2.74 13.42
CA PHE A 40 -9.86 -3.30 14.14
C PHE A 40 -9.41 -4.38 15.15
N ALA A 41 -8.60 -3.95 16.12
CA ALA A 41 -7.98 -4.85 17.09
C ALA A 41 -8.99 -5.51 18.05
N ALA A 42 -10.16 -4.90 18.26
CA ALA A 42 -11.19 -5.47 19.13
C ALA A 42 -11.82 -6.75 18.56
N SER A 43 -11.77 -6.91 17.25
CA SER A 43 -12.29 -8.07 16.51
C SER A 43 -11.18 -8.95 15.91
N LYS A 44 -9.94 -8.82 16.40
CA LYS A 44 -8.84 -9.66 15.95
C LYS A 44 -9.07 -11.13 16.31
N HIS A 45 -8.47 -12.02 15.52
CA HIS A 45 -8.58 -13.46 15.66
C HIS A 45 -7.27 -14.14 15.22
N GLY A 46 -7.14 -15.44 15.47
CA GLY A 46 -5.93 -16.19 15.13
C GLY A 46 -5.62 -17.31 16.11
N THR A 47 -4.46 -17.94 15.93
CA THR A 47 -4.02 -19.08 16.75
C THR A 47 -3.22 -18.67 17.98
N SER A 48 -2.60 -17.48 17.97
CA SER A 48 -1.82 -16.96 19.09
C SER A 48 -2.71 -16.61 20.29
N VAL A 49 -2.17 -16.72 21.51
CA VAL A 49 -2.83 -16.16 22.71
C VAL A 49 -3.06 -14.65 22.56
N ALA A 50 -2.16 -13.93 21.89
CA ALA A 50 -2.26 -12.50 21.66
C ALA A 50 -3.52 -12.15 20.85
N ALA A 51 -3.97 -13.01 19.95
CA ALA A 51 -5.20 -12.80 19.19
C ALA A 51 -6.47 -12.88 20.04
N ARG A 52 -6.40 -13.48 21.24
CA ARG A 52 -7.55 -13.61 22.16
C ARG A 52 -7.54 -12.54 23.26
N GLN A 53 -6.45 -11.80 23.39
CA GLN A 53 -6.36 -10.70 24.34
C GLN A 53 -7.10 -9.50 23.78
N TRP A 54 -8.03 -8.97 24.57
CA TRP A 54 -8.81 -7.81 24.14
C TRP A 54 -7.93 -6.56 24.02
N GLU A 55 -8.07 -5.84 22.91
CA GLU A 55 -7.48 -4.53 22.65
C GLU A 55 -8.54 -3.65 21.99
N PRO A 56 -8.63 -2.35 22.30
CA PRO A 56 -9.55 -1.46 21.60
C PRO A 56 -9.12 -1.24 20.15
N ASP A 57 -10.08 -0.97 19.28
CA ASP A 57 -9.78 -0.40 17.97
C ASP A 57 -8.98 0.90 18.12
N PHE A 58 -8.03 1.14 17.22
CA PHE A 58 -7.24 2.35 17.21
C PHE A 58 -7.02 2.87 15.80
N ALA A 59 -6.83 4.18 15.70
CA ALA A 59 -6.59 4.85 14.43
C ALA A 59 -5.58 5.98 14.60
N ASP A 60 -4.71 6.12 13.62
CA ASP A 60 -3.72 7.20 13.54
C ASP A 60 -3.80 7.88 12.18
N LYS A 61 -3.30 9.10 12.09
CA LYS A 61 -3.20 9.83 10.82
C LYS A 61 -1.80 9.65 10.24
N TYR A 62 -1.74 9.33 8.96
CA TYR A 62 -0.49 9.21 8.20
C TYR A 62 -0.61 9.96 6.88
N ARG A 63 0.52 10.48 6.42
CA ARG A 63 0.65 11.05 5.08
C ARG A 63 1.36 10.07 4.17
N PHE A 64 0.75 9.74 3.05
CA PHE A 64 1.30 8.82 2.06
C PHE A 64 1.69 9.57 0.79
N GLU A 65 2.74 9.09 0.13
CA GLU A 65 3.10 9.48 -1.24
C GLU A 65 3.35 8.23 -2.09
N THR A 66 2.69 8.18 -3.25
CA THR A 66 2.90 7.13 -4.23
C THR A 66 3.89 7.56 -5.29
N SER A 67 4.86 6.70 -5.58
CA SER A 67 5.75 6.83 -6.74
C SER A 67 5.63 5.59 -7.61
N CYS A 68 5.54 5.79 -8.93
CA CYS A 68 5.48 4.70 -9.91
C CYS A 68 6.63 4.83 -10.90
N THR A 69 7.36 3.73 -11.13
CA THR A 69 8.40 3.62 -12.16
C THR A 69 8.09 2.42 -13.05
N GLY A 70 7.71 2.67 -14.30
CA GLY A 70 7.13 1.63 -15.15
C GLY A 70 5.85 1.08 -14.53
N ASP A 71 5.75 -0.25 -14.42
CA ASP A 71 4.60 -0.94 -13.84
C ASP A 71 4.69 -1.10 -12.31
N ALA A 72 5.80 -0.71 -11.69
CA ALA A 72 6.01 -0.83 -10.25
C ALA A 72 5.58 0.46 -9.53
N CYS A 73 4.63 0.36 -8.62
CA CYS A 73 4.17 1.48 -7.78
C CYS A 73 4.40 1.19 -6.29
N VAL A 74 4.89 2.18 -5.55
CA VAL A 74 5.13 2.11 -4.11
C VAL A 74 4.52 3.32 -3.42
N ALA A 75 3.66 3.07 -2.43
CA ALA A 75 3.15 4.07 -1.50
C ALA A 75 4.02 4.08 -0.24
N THR A 76 4.65 5.21 0.05
CA THR A 76 5.54 5.41 1.21
C THR A 76 4.86 6.29 2.24
N VAL A 77 4.93 5.90 3.51
CA VAL A 77 4.50 6.76 4.64
C VAL A 77 5.57 7.81 4.90
N LEU A 78 5.20 9.08 4.78
CA LEU A 78 6.08 10.24 4.95
C LEU A 78 5.91 10.97 6.27
N ASP A 79 4.78 10.79 6.94
CA ASP A 79 4.46 11.43 8.22
C ASP A 79 3.44 10.61 9.01
N GLY A 80 3.43 10.77 10.33
CA GLY A 80 2.58 10.06 11.28
C GLY A 80 3.30 9.75 12.60
N PRO A 81 2.62 9.09 13.54
CA PRO A 81 3.22 8.75 14.82
C PRO A 81 4.37 7.75 14.65
N THR A 82 5.45 7.99 15.40
CA THR A 82 6.56 7.04 15.50
C THR A 82 6.09 5.77 16.20
N PRO A 83 6.33 4.58 15.62
CA PRO A 83 5.97 3.33 16.29
C PRO A 83 6.70 3.16 17.62
N ALA A 84 5.98 2.68 18.64
CA ALA A 84 6.57 2.41 19.95
C ALA A 84 7.58 1.25 19.90
N ASN A 85 7.43 0.34 18.94
CA ASN A 85 8.35 -0.77 18.74
C ASN A 85 9.48 -0.36 17.77
N PRO A 86 10.74 -0.26 18.26
CA PRO A 86 11.86 0.21 17.45
C PRO A 86 12.36 -0.81 16.42
N THR A 87 11.84 -2.05 16.43
CA THR A 87 12.23 -3.10 15.48
C THR A 87 11.45 -3.06 14.17
N LEU A 88 10.40 -2.24 14.10
CA LEU A 88 9.63 -2.04 12.88
C LEU A 88 10.47 -1.30 11.83
N PRO A 89 10.49 -1.77 10.56
CA PRO A 89 11.19 -1.06 9.51
C PRO A 89 10.52 0.28 9.18
N LEU A 90 11.35 1.31 9.00
CA LEU A 90 10.92 2.67 8.67
C LEU A 90 11.63 3.18 7.40
N PRO A 91 10.95 3.96 6.54
CA PRO A 91 9.51 4.20 6.57
C PRO A 91 8.70 2.98 6.09
N PRO A 92 7.44 2.80 6.52
CA PRO A 92 6.55 1.80 5.94
C PRO A 92 6.35 2.04 4.43
N GLN A 93 6.43 0.97 3.64
CA GLN A 93 6.29 1.00 2.19
C GLN A 93 5.34 -0.10 1.70
N TYR A 94 4.34 0.30 0.92
CA TYR A 94 3.35 -0.61 0.35
C TYR A 94 3.56 -0.70 -1.17
N THR A 95 3.78 -1.90 -1.68
CA THR A 95 3.90 -2.15 -3.12
C THR A 95 2.55 -2.51 -3.71
N TRP A 96 2.23 -1.96 -4.88
CA TRP A 96 1.04 -2.34 -5.62
C TRP A 96 1.19 -3.73 -6.24
N ASP A 97 0.24 -4.63 -6.02
CA ASP A 97 0.25 -6.00 -6.57
C ASP A 97 -0.65 -6.18 -7.81
N GLY A 98 -1.30 -5.11 -8.28
CA GLY A 98 -2.31 -5.14 -9.33
C GLY A 98 -3.73 -4.89 -8.81
N THR A 99 -3.99 -5.13 -7.52
CA THR A 99 -5.32 -4.98 -6.89
C THR A 99 -5.26 -4.27 -5.53
N SER A 100 -4.19 -4.47 -4.77
CA SER A 100 -4.02 -4.02 -3.41
C SER A 100 -2.62 -3.46 -3.17
N TRP A 101 -2.52 -2.58 -2.18
CA TRP A 101 -1.27 -2.09 -1.61
C TRP A 101 -0.80 -3.03 -0.52
N VAL A 102 0.36 -3.66 -0.69
CA VAL A 102 0.87 -4.72 0.20
C VAL A 102 2.16 -4.29 0.88
N HIS A 103 2.20 -4.40 2.21
CA HIS A 103 3.41 -4.21 3.01
C HIS A 103 3.74 -5.51 3.75
N THR A 104 4.89 -6.09 3.43
CA THR A 104 5.45 -7.26 4.12
C THR A 104 6.70 -6.84 4.89
N TYR A 105 6.80 -7.24 6.15
CA TYR A 105 7.92 -6.84 7.00
C TYR A 105 8.15 -7.82 8.15
N ASP A 106 9.42 -7.92 8.55
CA ASP A 106 9.86 -8.65 9.75
C ASP A 106 10.09 -7.66 10.90
N TRP A 107 9.81 -8.09 12.12
CA TRP A 107 9.93 -7.29 13.35
C TRP A 107 9.92 -8.20 14.58
N GLU A 108 10.14 -7.64 15.77
CA GLU A 108 10.06 -8.39 17.03
C GLU A 108 8.71 -8.15 17.72
N TRP A 109 7.92 -9.20 17.90
CA TRP A 109 6.66 -9.16 18.64
C TRP A 109 6.90 -9.02 20.14
N ASP A 110 6.29 -8.00 20.76
CA ASP A 110 6.25 -7.84 22.22
C ASP A 110 5.09 -8.67 22.79
N CYS A 111 5.39 -9.85 23.34
CA CYS A 111 4.36 -10.71 23.91
C CYS A 111 3.89 -10.19 25.28
N TYR A 112 2.69 -9.60 25.31
CA TYR A 112 2.01 -9.27 26.56
C TYR A 112 1.51 -10.53 27.26
N GLN A 113 1.97 -10.75 28.49
CA GLN A 113 1.65 -11.92 29.30
C GLN A 113 0.86 -11.58 30.57
N GLY A 114 0.41 -10.33 30.71
CA GLY A 114 -0.23 -9.81 31.92
C GLY A 114 0.62 -8.77 32.63
N GLU A 115 -0.03 -8.03 33.52
CA GLU A 115 0.62 -6.97 34.30
C GLU A 115 1.72 -7.55 35.21
N GLY A 116 2.85 -6.85 35.29
CA GLY A 116 4.00 -7.24 36.13
C GLY A 116 4.84 -8.39 35.56
N VAL A 117 4.44 -9.02 34.45
CA VAL A 117 5.23 -10.06 33.78
C VAL A 117 6.21 -9.41 32.79
N PRO A 118 7.51 -9.77 32.83
CA PRO A 118 8.47 -9.25 31.86
C PRO A 118 8.09 -9.55 30.42
N LYS A 119 8.39 -8.58 29.55
CA LYS A 119 8.21 -8.71 28.10
C LYS A 119 9.07 -9.84 27.56
N VAL A 120 8.49 -10.66 26.69
CA VAL A 120 9.22 -11.66 25.90
C VAL A 120 9.08 -11.28 24.44
N TRP A 121 10.21 -11.06 23.81
CA TRP A 121 10.29 -10.74 22.39
C TRP A 121 10.42 -12.03 21.58
N ALA A 122 9.74 -12.10 20.45
CA ALA A 122 9.84 -13.19 19.50
C ALA A 122 9.84 -12.64 18.07
N PRO A 123 10.62 -13.23 17.15
CA PRO A 123 10.56 -12.87 15.74
C PRO A 123 9.14 -12.99 15.20
N ALA A 124 8.74 -12.03 14.36
CA ALA A 124 7.44 -12.04 13.73
C ALA A 124 7.50 -11.46 12.32
N ARG A 125 6.65 -12.00 11.45
CA ARG A 125 6.46 -11.53 10.08
C ARG A 125 5.04 -11.06 9.88
N SER A 126 4.89 -9.85 9.37
CA SER A 126 3.61 -9.23 9.10
C SER A 126 3.38 -9.05 7.61
N VAL A 127 2.12 -9.19 7.20
CA VAL A 127 1.62 -8.81 5.88
C VAL A 127 0.36 -7.98 6.10
N ALA A 128 0.38 -6.72 5.67
CA ALA A 128 -0.80 -5.86 5.60
C ALA A 128 -1.13 -5.58 4.14
N TYR A 129 -2.41 -5.71 3.77
CA TYR A 129 -2.88 -5.27 2.46
C TYR A 129 -4.05 -4.31 2.57
N TYR A 130 -4.14 -3.37 1.63
CA TYR A 130 -5.19 -2.38 1.52
C TYR A 130 -5.68 -2.29 0.09
N THR A 131 -6.97 -2.57 -0.12
CA THR A 131 -7.63 -2.56 -1.43
C THR A 131 -8.44 -1.28 -1.57
N PRO A 132 -8.14 -0.43 -2.57
CA PRO A 132 -8.92 0.78 -2.85
C PRO A 132 -10.40 0.47 -3.10
N GLN A 133 -11.27 1.31 -2.56
CA GLN A 133 -12.72 1.28 -2.74
C GLN A 133 -13.18 2.47 -3.59
N PRO A 134 -14.35 2.40 -4.26
CA PRO A 134 -14.86 3.48 -5.09
C PRO A 134 -15.10 4.82 -4.35
N ASP A 135 -15.29 4.78 -3.04
CA ASP A 135 -15.50 5.96 -2.18
C ASP A 135 -14.18 6.60 -1.71
N GLY A 136 -13.04 6.08 -2.17
CA GLY A 136 -11.69 6.54 -1.80
C GLY A 136 -11.17 5.96 -0.50
N THR A 137 -11.96 5.16 0.22
CA THR A 137 -11.44 4.38 1.35
C THR A 137 -10.57 3.23 0.84
N LEU A 138 -9.74 2.68 1.72
CA LEU A 138 -9.08 1.40 1.48
C LEU A 138 -9.47 0.44 2.59
N VAL A 139 -9.69 -0.82 2.26
CA VAL A 139 -10.00 -1.88 3.24
C VAL A 139 -9.12 -3.10 3.02
N GLY A 140 -8.83 -3.85 4.06
CA GLY A 140 -8.11 -5.10 3.93
C GLY A 140 -7.82 -5.76 5.27
N SER A 141 -6.72 -6.49 5.34
CA SER A 141 -6.34 -7.25 6.53
C SER A 141 -4.86 -7.07 6.85
N TRP A 142 -4.55 -7.14 8.14
CA TRP A 142 -3.21 -7.24 8.67
C TRP A 142 -3.06 -8.57 9.41
N ARG A 143 -2.16 -9.41 8.90
CA ARG A 143 -1.77 -10.67 9.52
C ARG A 143 -0.36 -10.56 10.05
N THR A 144 -0.13 -11.09 11.24
CA THR A 144 1.19 -11.34 11.81
C THR A 144 1.30 -12.82 12.18
N ASP A 145 2.40 -13.45 11.74
CA ASP A 145 2.83 -14.75 12.20
C ASP A 145 4.01 -14.54 13.17
N ILE A 146 3.90 -15.06 14.39
CA ILE A 146 4.87 -14.95 15.48
C ILE A 146 5.55 -16.30 15.62
N ASP A 147 6.88 -16.32 15.55
CA ASP A 147 7.70 -17.54 15.59
C ASP A 147 8.29 -17.73 16.98
N GLY A 148 7.62 -18.56 17.78
CA GLY A 148 8.06 -18.97 19.10
C GLY A 148 7.57 -18.11 20.27
N GLY A 149 8.08 -18.46 21.44
CA GLY A 149 7.70 -17.84 22.71
C GLY A 149 6.24 -18.07 23.11
N PRO A 150 5.77 -17.39 24.16
CA PRO A 150 4.41 -17.58 24.70
C PRO A 150 3.29 -17.10 23.76
N CYS A 151 3.63 -16.25 22.80
CA CYS A 151 2.70 -15.70 21.80
C CYS A 151 2.80 -16.39 20.43
N ASP A 152 3.49 -17.53 20.32
CA ASP A 152 3.59 -18.30 19.08
C ASP A 152 2.23 -18.47 18.38
N GLY A 153 2.24 -18.36 17.05
CA GLY A 153 1.05 -18.50 16.21
C GLY A 153 0.70 -17.22 15.45
N SER A 154 -0.58 -17.06 15.12
CA SER A 154 -1.05 -16.01 14.23
C SER A 154 -1.98 -15.01 14.92
N VAL A 155 -1.90 -13.76 14.48
CA VAL A 155 -2.84 -12.67 14.79
C VAL A 155 -3.29 -12.06 13.47
N ILE A 156 -4.60 -11.95 13.26
CA ILE A 156 -5.22 -11.38 12.09
C ILE A 156 -6.24 -10.35 12.55
N MET A 157 -6.21 -9.16 11.95
CA MET A 157 -7.23 -8.14 12.16
C MET A 157 -7.56 -7.43 10.86
N ASP A 158 -8.77 -6.91 10.77
CA ASP A 158 -9.16 -6.05 9.67
C ASP A 158 -8.49 -4.68 9.80
N VAL A 159 -8.29 -4.03 8.66
CA VAL A 159 -7.74 -2.67 8.57
C VAL A 159 -8.52 -1.84 7.56
N ALA A 160 -8.55 -0.54 7.79
CA ALA A 160 -9.10 0.41 6.84
C ALA A 160 -8.31 1.72 6.85
N ALA A 161 -8.27 2.42 5.71
CA ALA A 161 -7.72 3.76 5.60
C ALA A 161 -8.78 4.69 5.04
N TYR A 162 -9.07 5.77 5.77
CA TYR A 162 -10.08 6.75 5.41
C TYR A 162 -9.39 8.05 4.99
N PRO A 163 -9.68 8.62 3.80
CA PRO A 163 -9.17 9.92 3.42
C PRO A 163 -9.52 10.98 4.46
N VAL A 164 -8.54 11.74 4.92
CA VAL A 164 -8.78 12.94 5.71
C VAL A 164 -9.19 14.03 4.74
N GLN A 165 -10.46 14.45 4.78
CA GLN A 165 -10.90 15.63 4.02
C GLN A 165 -10.06 16.83 4.46
N ARG A 166 -9.35 17.43 3.51
CA ARG A 166 -8.74 18.73 3.74
C ARG A 166 -9.87 19.77 3.79
N SER A 167 -9.94 20.46 4.93
CA SER A 167 -10.52 21.79 5.07
C SER A 167 -10.49 22.59 3.76
N PRO A 168 -11.57 22.92 3.02
CA PRO A 168 -11.43 23.97 2.02
C PRO A 168 -10.97 25.23 2.75
N LEU A 169 -9.87 25.84 2.31
CA LEU A 169 -9.40 27.11 2.84
C LEU A 169 -10.58 28.11 2.83
N PRO A 170 -10.77 28.92 3.88
CA PRO A 170 -11.80 29.94 3.84
C PRO A 170 -11.50 30.85 2.64
N PHE A 171 -12.45 30.91 1.71
CA PHE A 171 -12.38 31.80 0.55
C PHE A 171 -11.98 33.19 1.04
N GLY A 172 -10.84 33.68 0.56
CA GLY A 172 -10.32 34.99 0.92
C GLY A 172 -11.37 36.05 0.65
N SER A 173 -11.76 36.79 1.69
CA SER A 173 -12.49 38.04 1.51
C SER A 173 -11.51 39.02 0.88
N SER A 174 -11.67 39.27 -0.42
CA SER A 174 -11.13 40.48 -1.03
C SER A 174 -12.03 41.64 -0.59
N SER A 175 -11.40 42.67 -0.03
CA SER A 175 -11.97 44.02 0.15
C SER A 175 -11.05 45.00 -0.53
#